data_AF-A0A2A5D7R5-F1
#
_entry.id   AF-A0A2A5D7R5-F1
#
_cell.length_a   1.000
_cell.length_b   1.000
_cell.length_c   1.000
_cell.angle_alpha   90.00
_cell.angle_beta   90.00
_cell.angle_gamma   90.00
#
_symmetry.space_group_name_H-M   'P 1'
#
loop_
_entity.id
_entity.type
_entity.pdbx_description
1 polymer ?
#
loop_
_entity_poly.entity_id
_entity_poly.type
_entity_poly.pdbx_seq_one_letter_code
_entity_poly.pdbx_strand_id
1 'polypeptide(L)'
;MDCQRTQELLNPLIDGELQLDLSRSVLAHFEICAECRTHADQLSSLGRVVRAVGGGAPIGLGARILSEARAENRAPRGLIHSIATAWPRAAAVLVGAASVAFFLRVMPYEVPSSATIQRPGFQQVLHEFQADLELSGSFRGDFRNLASRPEGRLLYDLTGGQ
;
A
#
# COMPACT_ATOMS: atom_id res chain seq x y z
N MET A 1 -9.46 -28.24 -3.74
CA MET A 1 -8.11 -28.40 -4.31
C MET A 1 -7.95 -29.83 -4.80
N ASP A 2 -7.27 -30.01 -5.93
CA ASP A 2 -6.96 -31.32 -6.51
C ASP A 2 -5.62 -31.91 -6.02
N CYS A 3 -5.38 -33.17 -6.37
CA CYS A 3 -4.18 -33.91 -5.97
C CYS A 3 -2.89 -33.33 -6.57
N GLN A 4 -2.93 -32.89 -7.84
CA GLN A 4 -1.74 -32.36 -8.51
C GLN A 4 -1.24 -31.11 -7.78
N ARG A 5 -2.16 -30.17 -7.52
CA ARG A 5 -1.83 -28.95 -6.79
C ARG A 5 -1.38 -29.24 -5.37
N THR A 6 -1.98 -30.22 -4.71
CA THR A 6 -1.54 -30.66 -3.38
C THR A 6 -0.11 -31.16 -3.41
N GLN A 7 0.25 -32.00 -4.39
CA GLN A 7 1.61 -32.56 -4.53
C GLN A 7 2.66 -31.48 -4.77
N GLU A 8 2.36 -30.46 -5.60
CA GLU A 8 3.24 -29.31 -5.82
C GLU A 8 3.52 -28.52 -4.53
N LEU A 9 2.56 -28.49 -3.60
CA LEU A 9 2.65 -27.74 -2.34
C LEU A 9 3.26 -28.55 -1.19
N LEU A 10 3.58 -29.84 -1.38
CA LEU A 10 4.09 -30.70 -0.30
C LEU A 10 5.45 -30.25 0.24
N ASN A 11 6.42 -29.97 -0.63
CA ASN A 11 7.75 -29.49 -0.20
C ASN A 11 7.65 -28.20 0.61
N PRO A 12 7.04 -27.10 0.09
CA PRO A 12 6.95 -25.86 0.85
C PRO A 12 6.07 -25.98 2.10
N LEU A 13 5.12 -26.94 2.15
CA LEU A 13 4.41 -27.26 3.39
C LEU A 13 5.35 -27.88 4.44
N ILE A 14 6.16 -28.86 4.04
CA ILE A 14 7.08 -29.57 4.95
C ILE A 14 8.20 -28.65 5.44
N ASP A 15 8.67 -27.75 4.59
CA ASP A 15 9.69 -26.76 4.92
C ASP A 15 9.13 -25.58 5.74
N GLY A 16 7.80 -25.48 5.88
CA GLY A 16 7.13 -24.43 6.64
C GLY A 16 7.07 -23.08 5.92
N GLU A 17 7.28 -23.06 4.61
CA GLU A 17 7.29 -21.86 3.76
C GLU A 17 5.89 -21.47 3.25
N LEU A 18 4.91 -22.37 3.42
CA LEU A 18 3.56 -22.16 2.94
C LEU A 18 2.78 -21.15 3.81
N GLN A 19 2.02 -20.26 3.17
CA GLN A 19 1.10 -19.38 3.88
C GLN A 19 0.02 -20.18 4.63
N LEU A 20 -0.52 -19.59 5.70
CA LEU A 20 -1.46 -20.24 6.61
C LEU A 20 -2.72 -20.77 5.91
N ASP A 21 -3.32 -19.99 5.00
CA ASP A 21 -4.54 -20.38 4.30
C ASP A 21 -4.31 -21.53 3.30
N LEU A 22 -3.15 -21.52 2.63
CA LEU A 22 -2.72 -22.60 1.75
C LEU A 22 -2.42 -23.87 2.55
N SER A 23 -1.77 -23.73 3.72
CA SER A 23 -1.49 -24.86 4.61
C SER A 23 -2.77 -25.53 5.06
N ARG A 24 -3.75 -24.76 5.50
CA ARG A 24 -5.08 -25.28 5.87
C ARG A 24 -5.76 -26.00 4.72
N SER A 25 -5.68 -25.44 3.51
CA SER A 25 -6.25 -26.08 2.32
C SER A 25 -5.61 -27.43 2.02
N VAL A 26 -4.29 -27.56 2.19
CA VAL A 26 -3.54 -28.82 2.02
C VAL A 26 -3.91 -29.84 3.08
N LEU A 27 -3.95 -29.42 4.34
CA LEU A 27 -4.35 -30.30 5.43
C LEU A 27 -5.80 -30.79 5.27
N ALA A 28 -6.72 -29.94 4.84
CA ALA A 28 -8.10 -30.35 4.52
C ALA A 28 -8.15 -31.39 3.39
N HIS A 29 -7.26 -31.29 2.39
CA HIS A 29 -7.18 -32.31 1.34
C HIS A 29 -6.67 -33.66 1.87
N PHE A 30 -5.78 -33.69 2.87
CA PHE A 30 -5.31 -34.94 3.49
C PHE A 30 -6.40 -35.70 4.26
N GLU A 31 -7.47 -35.02 4.69
CA GLU A 31 -8.61 -35.67 5.33
C GLU A 31 -9.40 -36.53 4.34
N ILE A 32 -9.45 -36.12 3.07
CA ILE A 32 -10.22 -36.78 2.01
C ILE A 32 -9.37 -37.64 1.08
N CYS A 33 -8.05 -37.40 0.97
CA CYS A 33 -7.16 -38.10 0.05
C CYS A 33 -6.02 -38.81 0.80
N ALA A 34 -6.17 -40.13 0.95
CA ALA A 34 -5.19 -40.97 1.64
C ALA A 34 -3.84 -41.08 0.89
N GLU A 35 -3.84 -41.02 -0.44
CA GLU A 35 -2.61 -41.06 -1.25
C GLU A 35 -1.73 -39.83 -1.00
N CYS A 36 -2.32 -38.63 -1.06
CA CYS A 36 -1.58 -37.39 -0.79
C CYS A 36 -1.04 -37.34 0.63
N ARG A 37 -1.80 -37.83 1.61
CA ARG A 37 -1.34 -37.96 3.01
C ARG A 37 -0.15 -38.91 3.11
N THR A 38 -0.24 -40.08 2.48
CA THR A 38 0.84 -41.09 2.48
C THR A 38 2.12 -40.52 1.85
N HIS A 39 2.00 -39.77 0.76
CA HIS A 39 3.14 -39.14 0.11
C HIS A 39 3.80 -38.09 1.02
N ALA A 40 3.02 -37.27 1.73
CA ALA A 40 3.52 -36.32 2.72
C ALA A 40 4.26 -37.02 3.87
N ASP A 41 3.72 -38.13 4.37
CA ASP A 41 4.34 -38.94 5.42
C ASP A 41 5.68 -39.54 4.97
N GLN A 42 5.76 -40.02 3.73
CA GLN A 42 7.00 -40.54 3.14
C GLN A 42 8.08 -39.46 3.06
N LEU A 43 7.78 -38.29 2.52
CA LEU A 43 8.73 -37.17 2.49
C LEU A 43 9.18 -36.75 3.90
N SER A 44 8.24 -36.65 4.84
CA SER A 44 8.54 -36.31 6.24
C SER A 44 9.43 -37.36 6.90
N SER A 45 9.23 -38.64 6.58
CA SER A 45 10.06 -39.74 7.07
C SER A 45 11.50 -39.65 6.56
N LEU A 46 11.69 -39.33 5.28
CA LEU A 46 13.02 -39.10 4.69
C LEU A 46 13.73 -37.93 5.37
N GLY A 47 13.02 -36.82 5.61
CA GLY A 47 13.57 -35.67 6.34
C GLY A 47 14.03 -36.03 7.75
N ARG A 48 13.32 -36.94 8.45
CA ARG A 48 13.77 -37.44 9.77
C ARG A 48 15.05 -38.26 9.68
N VAL A 49 15.18 -39.13 8.66
CA VAL A 49 16.40 -39.92 8.45
C VAL A 49 17.59 -39.00 8.15
N VAL A 50 17.41 -38.03 7.24
CA VAL A 50 18.47 -37.06 6.92
C VAL A 50 18.91 -36.28 8.16
N ARG A 51 17.96 -35.81 8.98
CA ARG A 51 18.28 -35.13 10.25
C ARG A 51 18.99 -36.03 11.26
N ALA A 52 18.69 -37.32 11.28
CA ALA A 52 19.34 -38.27 12.18
C ALA A 52 20.79 -38.59 11.75
N VAL A 53 21.07 -38.58 10.45
CA VAL A 53 22.42 -38.82 9.90
C VAL A 53 23.25 -37.53 9.84
N GLY A 54 22.59 -36.36 9.79
CA GLY A 54 23.23 -35.06 9.81
C GLY A 54 24.13 -34.90 11.04
N GLY A 55 25.42 -34.66 10.81
CA GLY A 55 26.39 -34.45 11.88
C GLY A 55 26.02 -33.29 12.79
N GLY A 56 26.51 -33.33 14.03
CA GLY A 56 26.30 -32.25 15.00
C GLY A 56 26.78 -30.90 14.46
N ALA A 57 26.13 -29.81 14.90
CA ALA A 57 26.57 -28.47 14.59
C ALA A 57 28.03 -28.24 15.04
N PRO A 58 28.84 -27.45 14.31
CA PRO A 58 30.18 -27.08 14.73
C PRO A 58 30.20 -26.48 16.14
N ILE A 59 31.23 -26.82 16.93
CA ILE A 59 31.43 -26.28 18.28
C ILE A 59 31.45 -24.74 18.21
N GLY A 60 30.68 -24.08 19.07
CA GLY A 60 30.62 -22.62 19.15
C GLY A 60 29.70 -21.95 18.14
N LEU A 61 29.09 -22.67 17.19
CA LEU A 61 28.14 -22.07 16.23
C LEU A 61 26.96 -21.40 16.95
N GLY A 62 26.36 -22.07 17.93
CA GLY A 62 25.24 -21.51 18.70
C GLY A 62 25.60 -20.23 19.44
N ALA A 63 26.80 -20.16 20.02
CA ALA A 63 27.30 -18.96 20.68
C ALA A 63 27.48 -17.79 19.69
N ARG A 64 28.00 -18.07 18.49
CA ARG A 64 28.17 -17.09 17.41
C ARG A 64 26.83 -16.58 16.87
N ILE A 65 25.86 -17.46 16.66
CA ILE A 65 24.50 -17.06 16.23
C ILE A 65 23.84 -16.19 17.31
N LEU A 66 23.94 -16.59 18.58
CA LEU A 66 23.37 -15.84 19.69
C LEU A 66 24.01 -14.47 19.89
N SER A 67 25.33 -14.34 19.69
CA SER A 67 26.01 -13.04 19.78
C SER A 67 25.54 -12.10 18.67
N GLU A 68 25.35 -12.62 17.45
CA GLU A 68 24.93 -11.83 16.30
C GLU A 68 23.46 -11.39 16.41
N ALA A 69 22.56 -12.32 16.75
CA ALA A 69 21.14 -12.02 16.94
C ALA A 69 20.90 -11.00 18.06
N ARG A 70 21.76 -10.98 19.10
CA ARG A 70 21.73 -9.96 20.15
C ARG A 70 22.31 -8.62 19.69
N ALA A 71 23.28 -8.61 18.78
CA ALA A 71 23.82 -7.37 18.23
C ALA A 71 22.77 -6.67 17.36
N GLU A 72 22.04 -7.43 16.54
CA GLU A 72 20.97 -6.92 15.67
C GLU A 72 19.79 -6.37 16.48
N ASN A 73 19.35 -7.09 17.52
CA ASN A 73 18.24 -6.64 18.38
C ASN A 73 18.58 -5.46 19.32
N ARG A 74 19.85 -5.06 19.45
CA ARG A 74 20.28 -4.00 20.38
C ARG A 74 20.11 -2.57 19.86
N ALA A 75 19.55 -2.35 18.67
CA ALA A 75 19.47 -1.00 18.13
C ALA A 75 18.07 -0.61 17.60
N PRO A 76 17.26 0.11 18.40
CA PRO A 76 16.46 1.21 17.88
C PRO A 76 17.24 2.51 18.05
N ARG A 77 18.38 2.65 17.35
CA ARG A 77 19.16 3.92 17.35
C ARG A 77 18.43 5.07 16.63
N GLY A 78 17.33 4.79 15.93
CA GLY A 78 16.60 5.77 15.13
C GLY A 78 15.50 6.56 15.88
N LEU A 79 14.86 5.98 16.90
CA LEU A 79 13.65 6.61 17.47
C LEU A 79 13.97 7.76 18.43
N ILE A 80 15.06 7.64 19.22
CA ILE A 80 15.45 8.68 20.18
C ILE A 80 16.12 9.86 19.46
N HIS A 81 16.82 9.60 18.34
CA HIS A 81 17.48 10.64 17.55
C HIS A 81 16.50 11.43 16.66
N SER A 82 15.40 10.81 16.21
CA SER A 82 14.36 11.48 15.42
C SER A 82 13.50 12.43 16.27
N ILE A 83 13.18 12.07 17.52
CA ILE A 83 12.43 12.95 18.44
C ILE A 83 13.27 14.17 18.82
N ALA A 84 14.58 14.00 19.06
CA ALA A 84 15.49 15.09 19.43
C ALA A 84 15.72 16.10 18.30
N THR A 85 15.54 15.71 17.03
CA THR A 85 15.78 16.58 15.86
C THR A 85 14.51 17.21 15.28
N ALA A 86 13.31 16.78 15.71
CA ALA A 86 12.04 17.29 15.20
C ALA A 86 11.53 18.56 15.92
N TRP A 87 11.93 18.79 17.17
CA TRP A 87 11.46 19.93 17.97
C TRP A 87 11.80 21.34 17.42
N PRO A 88 12.99 21.61 16.85
CA PRO A 88 13.29 22.95 16.36
C PRO A 88 12.50 23.34 15.09
N ARG A 89 11.95 22.38 14.34
CA ARG A 89 11.16 22.67 13.12
C ARG A 89 9.70 23.01 13.43
N ALA A 90 9.13 22.45 14.49
CA ALA A 90 7.76 22.77 14.91
C ALA A 90 7.63 24.21 15.43
N ALA A 91 8.67 24.74 16.09
CA ALA A 91 8.67 26.11 16.62
C ALA A 91 8.61 27.19 15.53
N ALA A 92 9.25 26.96 14.36
CA ALA A 92 9.29 27.94 13.27
C ALA A 92 7.92 28.15 12.60
N VAL A 93 7.09 27.10 12.51
CA VAL A 93 5.76 27.16 11.87
C VAL A 93 4.77 27.99 12.70
N LEU A 94 4.83 27.87 14.03
CA LEU A 94 3.91 28.59 14.93
C LEU A 94 4.17 30.11 14.91
N VAL A 95 5.44 30.55 14.82
CA VAL A 95 5.78 31.99 14.74
C VAL A 95 5.30 32.61 13.42
N GLY A 96 5.42 31.88 12.29
CA GLY A 96 4.97 32.37 10.99
C GLY A 96 3.45 32.60 10.93
N ALA A 97 2.66 31.66 11.43
CA ALA A 97 1.20 31.76 11.43
C ALA A 97 0.68 32.93 12.29
N ALA A 98 1.28 33.14 13.46
CA ALA A 98 0.94 34.26 14.33
C ALA A 98 1.21 35.63 13.67
N SER A 99 2.29 35.72 12.89
CA SER A 99 2.69 36.95 12.18
C SER A 99 1.68 37.33 11.10
N VAL A 100 1.20 36.37 10.30
CA VAL A 100 0.21 36.60 9.24
C VAL A 100 -1.14 37.01 9.83
N ALA A 101 -1.59 36.32 10.88
CA ALA A 101 -2.83 36.66 11.56
C ALA A 101 -2.81 38.08 12.17
N PHE A 102 -1.67 38.48 12.73
CA PHE A 102 -1.48 39.85 13.23
C PHE A 102 -1.52 40.88 12.09
N PHE A 103 -0.84 40.61 10.97
CA PHE A 103 -0.85 41.50 9.81
C PHE A 103 -2.25 41.69 9.21
N LEU A 104 -3.02 40.61 9.07
CA LEU A 104 -4.41 40.66 8.58
C LEU A 104 -5.35 41.42 9.51
N ARG A 105 -5.05 41.48 10.81
CA ARG A 105 -5.86 42.23 11.78
C ARG A 105 -5.55 43.73 11.79
N VAL A 106 -4.33 44.12 11.46
CA VAL A 106 -3.86 45.51 11.56
C VAL A 106 -4.05 46.29 10.24
N MET A 107 -3.99 45.63 9.09
CA MET A 107 -4.18 46.28 7.79
C MET A 107 -5.60 46.02 7.25
N PRO A 108 -6.53 46.99 7.28
CA PRO A 108 -7.78 46.86 6.53
C PRO A 108 -7.46 46.87 5.03
N TYR A 109 -7.41 45.69 4.43
CA TYR A 109 -7.30 45.53 2.99
C TYR A 109 -8.65 45.89 2.36
N GLU A 110 -8.77 47.11 1.86
CA GLU A 110 -9.90 47.51 1.02
C GLU A 110 -9.79 46.76 -0.31
N VAL A 111 -10.68 45.79 -0.52
CA VAL A 111 -10.82 45.05 -1.78
C VAL A 111 -11.51 45.99 -2.79
N PRO A 112 -10.85 46.45 -3.87
CA PRO A 112 -11.52 47.24 -4.89
C PRO A 112 -12.53 46.35 -5.65
N SER A 113 -13.82 46.57 -5.41
CA SER A 113 -14.94 45.71 -5.84
C SER A 113 -15.45 45.97 -7.27
N SER A 114 -14.65 46.56 -8.15
CA SER A 114 -15.08 46.84 -9.52
C SER A 114 -13.97 46.67 -10.54
N ALA A 115 -13.44 45.45 -10.65
CA ALA A 115 -12.82 44.97 -11.88
C ALA A 115 -13.74 43.94 -12.53
N THR A 116 -14.90 44.40 -13.03
CA THR A 116 -15.71 43.62 -13.97
C THR A 116 -14.91 43.48 -15.26
N ILE A 117 -14.14 42.41 -15.37
CA ILE A 117 -13.41 42.07 -16.60
C ILE A 117 -14.45 41.60 -17.62
N GLN A 118 -15.04 42.55 -18.36
CA GLN A 118 -15.87 42.28 -19.52
C GLN A 118 -14.92 41.82 -20.65
N ARG A 119 -14.77 40.51 -20.86
CA ARG A 119 -14.03 39.96 -22.00
C ARG A 119 -14.98 39.86 -23.21
N PRO A 120 -14.87 40.73 -24.24
CA PRO A 120 -15.79 40.72 -25.38
C PRO A 120 -15.60 39.54 -26.35
N GLY A 121 -14.72 38.57 -26.08
CA GLY A 121 -14.39 37.49 -27.03
C GLY A 121 -15.01 36.12 -26.75
N PHE A 122 -15.62 35.88 -25.58
CA PHE A 122 -16.01 34.50 -25.18
C PHE A 122 -17.23 33.97 -25.95
N GLN A 123 -18.14 34.87 -26.35
CA GLN A 123 -19.31 34.51 -27.17
C GLN A 123 -18.92 34.06 -28.59
N GLN A 124 -17.87 34.64 -29.16
CA GLN A 124 -17.40 34.26 -30.50
C GLN A 124 -16.76 32.87 -30.51
N VAL A 125 -15.98 32.52 -29.48
CA VAL A 125 -15.31 31.21 -29.38
C VAL A 125 -16.33 30.07 -29.16
N LEU A 126 -17.42 30.33 -28.43
CA LEU A 126 -18.48 29.32 -28.24
C LEU A 126 -19.23 29.00 -29.54
N HIS A 127 -19.43 29.99 -30.42
CA HIS A 127 -20.12 29.77 -31.70
C HIS A 127 -19.26 28.98 -32.70
N GLU A 128 -17.95 29.17 -32.68
CA GLU A 128 -17.01 28.44 -33.55
C GLU A 128 -16.84 26.98 -33.10
N PHE A 129 -16.79 26.73 -31.78
CA PHE A 129 -16.76 25.37 -31.23
C PHE A 129 -18.03 24.57 -31.51
N GLN A 130 -19.19 25.22 -31.58
CA GLN A 130 -20.47 24.55 -31.82
C GLN A 130 -20.63 24.10 -33.28
N ALA A 131 -20.01 24.81 -34.23
CA ALA A 131 -19.98 24.42 -35.64
C ALA A 131 -19.05 23.21 -35.91
N ASP A 132 -17.92 23.13 -35.21
CA ASP A 132 -16.99 21.98 -35.32
C ASP A 132 -17.55 20.68 -34.72
N LEU A 133 -18.45 20.79 -33.73
CA LEU A 133 -19.11 19.63 -33.12
C LEU A 133 -20.20 19.01 -34.00
N GLU A 134 -20.81 19.76 -34.93
CA GLU A 134 -21.81 19.20 -35.86
C GLU A 134 -21.19 18.49 -37.07
N LEU A 135 -19.98 18.88 -37.50
CA LEU A 135 -19.24 18.23 -38.58
C LEU A 135 -18.57 16.91 -38.15
N SER A 136 -18.28 16.76 -36.85
CA SER A 136 -17.78 15.52 -36.26
C SER A 136 -18.96 14.68 -35.76
N GLY A 137 -19.66 13.99 -36.67
CA GLY A 137 -20.80 13.09 -36.38
C GLY A 137 -20.48 11.86 -35.52
N SER A 138 -19.78 12.02 -34.41
CA SER A 138 -19.30 10.98 -33.51
C SER A 138 -19.13 11.53 -32.08
N PHE A 139 -20.20 12.05 -31.47
CA PHE A 139 -20.24 12.09 -30.00
C PHE A 139 -21.66 11.92 -29.46
N ARG A 140 -22.25 10.75 -29.72
CA ARG A 140 -23.36 10.22 -28.92
C ARG A 140 -22.79 9.32 -27.81
N GLY A 141 -21.96 9.91 -26.96
CA GLY A 141 -21.36 9.27 -25.79
C GLY A 141 -22.19 9.58 -24.55
N ASP A 142 -22.85 8.56 -24.03
CA ASP A 142 -23.76 8.57 -22.89
C ASP A 142 -23.02 8.93 -21.58
N PHE A 143 -22.99 10.22 -21.21
CA PHE A 143 -22.33 10.71 -19.99
C PHE A 143 -22.91 10.13 -18.69
N ARG A 144 -24.07 9.45 -18.75
CA ARG A 144 -24.70 8.81 -17.58
C ARG A 144 -23.91 7.63 -17.01
N ASN A 145 -22.96 7.05 -17.75
CA ASN A 145 -22.26 5.84 -17.33
C ASN A 145 -20.84 6.06 -16.76
N LEU A 146 -20.41 7.31 -16.57
CA LEU A 146 -19.11 7.62 -15.95
C LEU A 146 -19.16 7.66 -14.41
N ALA A 147 -20.35 7.69 -13.81
CA ALA A 147 -20.54 7.71 -12.36
C ALA A 147 -20.43 6.31 -11.69
N SER A 148 -20.34 5.23 -12.46
CA SER A 148 -20.28 3.84 -11.96
C SER A 148 -18.87 3.26 -11.91
N ARG A 149 -17.83 4.02 -12.28
CA ARG A 149 -16.43 3.58 -12.18
C ARG A 149 -15.83 3.88 -10.79
N PRO A 150 -15.23 2.88 -10.12
CA PRO A 150 -14.68 3.04 -8.76
C PRO A 150 -13.45 3.96 -8.67
N GLU A 151 -12.87 4.38 -9.81
CA GLU A 151 -11.71 5.27 -9.84
C GLU A 151 -12.09 6.77 -9.77
N GLY A 152 -13.38 7.12 -9.85
CA GLY A 152 -13.87 8.50 -9.75
C GLY A 152 -14.11 9.00 -8.32
N ARG A 153 -13.92 8.16 -7.30
CA ARG A 153 -14.27 8.49 -5.89
C ARG A 153 -13.20 9.30 -5.15
N LEU A 154 -12.00 9.47 -5.72
CA LEU A 154 -10.88 10.16 -5.07
C LEU A 154 -10.87 11.69 -5.27
N LEU A 155 -11.75 12.24 -6.11
CA LEU A 155 -11.83 13.70 -6.33
C LEU A 155 -13.00 14.38 -5.61
N TYR A 156 -13.98 13.63 -5.09
CA TYR A 156 -15.14 14.20 -4.38
C TYR A 156 -14.90 14.47 -2.89
N ASP A 157 -13.87 13.88 -2.27
CA ASP A 157 -13.52 14.12 -0.86
C ASP A 157 -12.55 15.30 -0.64
N LEU A 158 -11.99 15.89 -1.70
CA LEU A 158 -11.07 17.02 -1.62
C LEU A 158 -11.74 18.39 -1.72
N THR A 159 -13.02 18.44 -2.07
CA THR A 159 -13.82 19.66 -2.06
C THR A 159 -15.01 19.46 -1.12
N GLY A 160 -14.77 19.65 0.17
CA GLY A 160 -15.80 19.55 1.19
C GLY A 160 -17.06 20.32 0.81
N GLY A 161 -18.17 19.59 0.68
CA GLY A 161 -19.51 20.13 0.54
C GLY A 161 -20.29 19.88 1.81
N GLN A 162 -20.58 20.95 2.54
CA GLN A 162 -21.68 21.01 3.52
C GLN A 162 -23.02 21.00 2.79
#